data_AF-A0A8J2Y6F0-F1
#
_entry.id   AF-A0A8J2Y6F0-F1
#
_cell.length_a   1.000
_cell.length_b   1.000
_cell.length_c   1.000
_cell.angle_alpha   90.00
_cell.angle_beta   90.00
_cell.angle_gamma   90.00
#
_symmetry.space_group_name_H-M   'P 1'
#
loop_
_entity.id
_entity.type
_entity.pdbx_description
1 polymer ?
#
loop_
_entity_poly.entity_id
_entity_poly.type
_entity_poly.pdbx_seq_one_letter_code
_entity_poly.pdbx_strand_id
1 'polypeptide(L)'
;MQEWGPGRMRINFYRSVTDAWGFAVHRFSLIARLAWFPVLLIIMMSLLLPYVLLTILNGQVVTITDISLADAATAIAKNQALLWEQHFGTMLALNVLSYVFSTLMYASFLVPLIRYTARGIEPSHRSVVLHIGPRHFKFLGATLLTVGSIFLLLWMPVMISTFFIDSHVADAMNTKYAVFPDADSLHSVEIVSGLESALGFALLKGVLRIVAVVSVLYFSLRFFAVPFFAGVREKGDSYHSIKASWALTRSWNAAKLACGLLVLGIAILIVTYLLNVYVLTLTATALQTMYALAFSSTGVMGTLGQDMAWVLDLIEWIWVVIRVVLNLTFLCFVFGIIAGLGGSLVRQSGLVGD
;
A
#
# COMPACT_ATOMS: atom_id res chain seq x y z
N MET A 1 -1.90 6.92 42.99
CA MET A 1 -1.22 5.62 42.86
C MET A 1 -2.29 4.54 42.79
N GLN A 2 -2.59 4.06 41.60
CA GLN A 2 -3.56 3.00 41.37
C GLN A 2 -2.74 1.83 40.83
N GLU A 3 -2.62 0.77 41.62
CA GLU A 3 -1.95 -0.46 41.19
C GLU A 3 -2.70 -1.02 39.99
N TRP A 4 -2.09 -0.92 38.81
CA TRP A 4 -2.52 -1.67 37.65
C TRP A 4 -2.10 -3.11 37.88
N GLY A 5 -2.96 -3.88 38.55
CA GLY A 5 -2.91 -5.34 38.46
C GLY A 5 -2.96 -5.79 36.99
N PRO A 6 -2.79 -7.09 36.68
CA PRO A 6 -2.87 -7.62 35.33
C PRO A 6 -4.33 -7.60 34.82
N GLY A 7 -4.94 -6.42 34.81
CA GLY A 7 -6.20 -6.10 34.18
C GLY A 7 -6.02 -6.36 32.70
N ARG A 8 -6.85 -7.26 32.17
CA ARG A 8 -6.89 -7.59 30.75
C ARG A 8 -6.84 -6.30 29.93
N MET A 9 -5.74 -6.07 29.20
CA MET A 9 -5.65 -5.00 28.20
C MET A 9 -6.83 -5.16 27.24
N ARG A 10 -7.87 -4.35 27.43
CA ARG A 10 -9.06 -4.35 26.58
C ARG A 10 -8.93 -3.15 25.65
N ILE A 11 -8.53 -3.43 24.42
CA ILE A 11 -8.58 -2.45 23.34
C ILE A 11 -10.04 -2.09 23.13
N ASN A 12 -10.39 -0.82 23.30
CA ASN A 12 -11.70 -0.33 22.89
C ASN A 12 -11.57 0.16 21.44
N PHE A 13 -11.97 -0.71 20.51
CA PHE A 13 -11.91 -0.45 19.07
C PHE A 13 -12.62 0.86 18.68
N TYR A 14 -13.85 1.05 19.18
CA TYR A 14 -14.61 2.26 18.90
C TYR A 14 -13.83 3.50 19.31
N ARG A 15 -13.25 3.49 20.51
CA ARG A 15 -12.39 4.57 21.00
C ARG A 15 -11.18 4.79 20.10
N SER A 16 -10.52 3.73 19.65
CA SER A 16 -9.36 3.86 18.75
C SER A 16 -9.70 4.47 17.40
N VAL A 17 -10.85 4.11 16.82
CA VAL A 17 -11.31 4.70 15.56
C VAL A 17 -11.79 6.12 15.75
N THR A 18 -12.56 6.41 16.79
CA THR A 18 -13.02 7.78 17.07
C THR A 18 -11.85 8.69 17.39
N ASP A 19 -10.84 8.22 18.14
CA ASP A 19 -9.61 8.96 18.41
C ASP A 19 -8.82 9.21 17.12
N ALA A 20 -8.76 8.21 16.22
CA ALA A 20 -8.07 8.33 14.93
C ALA A 20 -8.72 9.36 14.00
N TRP A 21 -10.04 9.27 13.84
CA TRP A 21 -10.82 10.24 13.06
C TRP A 21 -10.77 11.64 13.69
N GLY A 22 -10.97 11.72 15.00
CA GLY A 22 -10.89 12.97 15.75
C GLY A 22 -9.53 13.63 15.57
N PHE A 23 -8.44 12.86 15.65
CA PHE A 23 -7.11 13.39 15.39
C PHE A 23 -6.94 13.91 13.96
N ALA A 24 -7.38 13.14 12.96
CA ALA A 24 -7.27 13.50 11.55
C ALA A 24 -8.01 14.82 11.23
N VAL A 25 -9.18 15.05 11.84
CA VAL A 25 -9.98 16.27 11.63
C VAL A 25 -9.41 17.45 12.43
N HIS A 26 -9.26 17.31 13.76
CA HIS A 26 -8.92 18.45 14.63
C HIS A 26 -7.47 18.91 14.47
N ARG A 27 -6.57 18.03 13.99
CA ARG A 27 -5.15 18.34 13.81
C ARG A 27 -4.75 18.34 12.34
N PHE A 28 -5.71 18.49 11.42
CA PHE A 28 -5.45 18.47 9.98
C PHE A 28 -4.35 19.45 9.54
N SER A 29 -4.35 20.68 10.07
CA SER A 29 -3.30 21.68 9.77
C SER A 29 -1.89 21.19 10.12
N LEU A 30 -1.72 20.54 11.28
CA LEU A 30 -0.45 19.96 11.72
C LEU A 30 -0.05 18.78 10.84
N ILE A 31 -1.01 17.92 10.50
CA ILE A 31 -0.79 16.74 9.64
C ILE A 31 -0.38 17.19 8.24
N ALA A 32 -1.14 18.09 7.63
CA ALA A 32 -0.85 18.65 6.31
C ALA A 32 0.55 19.27 6.30
N ARG A 33 0.89 20.09 7.30
CA ARG A 33 2.20 20.75 7.44
C ARG A 33 3.38 19.77 7.45
N LEU A 34 3.25 18.62 8.09
CA LEU A 34 4.32 17.63 8.19
C LEU A 34 4.34 16.65 7.01
N ALA A 35 3.19 16.30 6.46
CA ALA A 35 3.05 15.22 5.49
C ALA A 35 3.12 15.70 4.03
N TRP A 36 2.72 16.95 3.71
CA TRP A 36 2.58 17.37 2.31
C TRP A 36 3.86 17.20 1.49
N PHE A 37 5.01 17.60 2.02
CA PHE A 37 6.27 17.56 1.28
C PHE A 37 6.80 16.12 1.10
N PRO A 38 6.90 15.29 2.15
CA PRO A 38 7.26 13.87 1.96
C PRO A 38 6.28 13.12 1.05
N VAL A 39 4.98 13.38 1.16
CA VAL A 39 3.97 12.72 0.30
C VAL A 39 4.12 13.18 -1.15
N LEU A 40 4.39 14.46 -1.39
CA LEU A 40 4.69 14.96 -2.73
C LEU A 40 5.93 14.25 -3.33
N LEU A 41 6.99 14.07 -2.56
CA LEU A 41 8.18 13.33 -3.00
C LEU A 41 7.87 11.86 -3.36
N ILE A 42 7.03 11.19 -2.56
CA ILE A 42 6.60 9.81 -2.85
C ILE A 42 5.78 9.75 -4.15
N ILE A 43 4.89 10.72 -4.36
CA ILE A 43 4.12 10.82 -5.61
C ILE A 43 5.06 11.03 -6.79
N MET A 44 6.00 11.99 -6.69
CA MET A 44 6.99 12.24 -7.75
C MET A 44 7.83 11.00 -8.06
N MET A 45 8.31 10.28 -7.04
CA MET A 45 9.07 9.05 -7.25
C MET A 45 8.23 7.98 -7.96
N SER A 46 6.94 7.87 -7.59
CA SER A 46 6.00 6.92 -8.21
C SER A 46 5.69 7.28 -9.66
N LEU A 47 5.65 8.58 -10.00
CA LEU A 47 5.49 9.08 -11.37
C LEU A 47 6.74 8.84 -12.22
N LEU A 48 7.92 8.91 -11.63
CA LEU A 48 9.20 8.71 -12.33
C LEU A 48 9.52 7.23 -12.58
N LEU A 49 9.04 6.33 -11.72
CA LEU A 49 9.41 4.90 -11.79
C LEU A 49 9.13 4.23 -13.15
N PRO A 50 7.96 4.42 -13.80
CA PRO A 50 7.71 3.83 -15.12
C PRO A 50 8.73 4.28 -16.18
N TYR A 51 9.13 5.55 -16.17
CA TYR A 51 10.11 6.10 -17.11
C TYR A 51 11.51 5.54 -16.88
N VAL A 52 11.92 5.36 -15.61
CA VAL A 52 13.18 4.70 -15.26
C VAL A 52 13.19 3.26 -15.75
N LEU A 53 12.10 2.52 -15.56
CA LEU A 53 11.98 1.14 -16.01
C LEU A 53 11.99 1.02 -17.55
N LEU A 54 11.34 1.94 -18.26
CA LEU A 54 11.38 1.97 -19.73
C LEU A 54 12.77 2.34 -20.24
N THR A 55 13.46 3.23 -19.54
CA THR A 55 14.84 3.60 -19.87
C THR A 55 15.77 2.40 -19.79
N ILE A 56 15.57 1.54 -18.77
CA ILE A 56 16.34 0.29 -18.61
C ILE A 56 16.01 -0.68 -19.74
N LEU A 57 14.72 -0.85 -20.06
CA LEU A 57 14.28 -1.79 -21.10
C LEU A 57 14.76 -1.41 -22.50
N ASN A 58 14.70 -0.11 -22.85
CA ASN A 58 15.05 0.38 -24.18
C ASN A 58 16.54 0.72 -24.33
N GLY A 59 17.30 0.76 -23.24
CA GLY A 59 18.71 1.19 -23.24
C GLY A 59 18.92 2.67 -23.61
N GLN A 60 17.86 3.46 -23.65
CA GLN A 60 17.85 4.89 -23.99
C GLN A 60 17.00 5.65 -22.97
N VAL A 61 17.36 6.89 -22.66
CA VAL A 61 16.61 7.71 -21.70
C VAL A 61 15.23 8.01 -22.27
N VAL A 62 14.19 7.49 -21.62
CA VAL A 62 12.78 7.76 -21.96
C VAL A 62 12.23 8.73 -20.93
N THR A 63 11.64 9.82 -21.40
CA THR A 63 11.12 10.91 -20.56
C THR A 63 9.65 11.20 -20.85
N ILE A 64 9.08 12.15 -20.11
CA ILE A 64 7.69 12.61 -20.26
C ILE A 64 7.43 13.23 -21.64
N THR A 65 8.47 13.72 -22.34
CA THR A 65 8.31 14.27 -23.69
C THR A 65 8.15 13.19 -24.76
N ASP A 66 8.59 11.96 -24.46
CA ASP A 66 8.66 10.88 -25.45
C ASP A 66 7.40 10.01 -25.41
N ILE A 67 6.83 9.82 -24.21
CA ILE A 67 5.64 8.99 -24.01
C ILE A 67 4.80 9.52 -22.85
N SER A 68 3.47 9.45 -23.02
CA SER A 68 2.54 9.80 -21.96
C SER A 68 2.71 8.87 -20.75
N LEU A 69 2.41 9.36 -19.54
CA LEU A 69 2.54 8.56 -18.31
C LEU A 69 1.65 7.30 -18.33
N ALA A 70 0.45 7.41 -18.89
CA ALA A 70 -0.50 6.29 -18.98
C ALA A 70 0.04 5.20 -19.91
N ASP A 71 0.59 5.60 -21.06
CA ASP A 71 1.20 4.66 -22.00
C ASP A 71 2.48 4.06 -21.43
N ALA A 72 3.27 4.84 -20.68
CA ALA A 72 4.45 4.33 -19.98
C ALA A 72 4.10 3.26 -18.94
N ALA A 73 3.08 3.52 -18.11
CA ALA A 73 2.60 2.56 -17.11
C ALA A 73 2.05 1.27 -17.75
N THR A 74 1.30 1.38 -18.84
CA THR A 74 0.76 0.20 -19.55
C THR A 74 1.85 -0.59 -20.28
N ALA A 75 2.85 0.08 -20.86
CA ALA A 75 4.00 -0.57 -21.48
C ALA A 75 4.81 -1.39 -20.45
N ILE A 76 5.06 -0.82 -19.27
CA ILE A 76 5.73 -1.54 -18.17
C ILE A 76 4.89 -2.71 -17.67
N ALA A 77 3.58 -2.54 -17.51
CA ALA A 77 2.72 -3.64 -17.07
C ALA A 77 2.77 -4.84 -18.03
N LYS A 78 2.85 -4.58 -19.35
CA LYS A 78 3.00 -5.64 -20.37
C LYS A 78 4.38 -6.29 -20.35
N ASN A 79 5.44 -5.50 -20.14
CA ASN A 79 6.82 -5.96 -20.22
C ASN A 79 7.43 -6.33 -18.85
N GLN A 80 6.63 -6.38 -17.78
CA GLN A 80 7.10 -6.60 -16.42
C GLN A 80 7.83 -7.94 -16.28
N ALA A 81 7.31 -9.01 -16.89
CA ALA A 81 7.95 -10.33 -16.85
C ALA A 81 9.33 -10.32 -17.50
N LEU A 82 9.45 -9.68 -18.67
CA LEU A 82 10.70 -9.56 -19.41
C LEU A 82 11.74 -8.73 -18.65
N LEU A 83 11.33 -7.66 -17.97
CA LEU A 83 12.21 -6.87 -17.09
C LEU A 83 12.80 -7.72 -15.96
N TRP A 84 12.00 -8.59 -15.34
CA TRP A 84 12.47 -9.45 -14.27
C TRP A 84 13.38 -10.57 -14.76
N GLU A 85 13.15 -11.08 -15.97
CA GLU A 85 13.96 -12.12 -16.58
C GLU A 85 15.33 -11.58 -17.03
N GLN A 86 15.36 -10.45 -17.73
CA GLN A 86 16.59 -9.89 -18.31
C GLN A 86 17.39 -9.03 -17.31
N HIS A 87 16.72 -8.37 -16.37
CA HIS A 87 17.33 -7.40 -15.45
C HIS A 87 17.00 -7.66 -13.98
N PHE A 88 16.96 -8.94 -13.57
CA PHE A 88 16.60 -9.36 -12.21
C PHE A 88 17.31 -8.55 -11.10
N GLY A 89 18.65 -8.43 -11.18
CA GLY A 89 19.44 -7.73 -10.16
C GLY A 89 19.10 -6.24 -10.05
N THR A 90 18.95 -5.55 -11.18
CA THR A 90 18.58 -4.13 -11.25
C THR A 90 17.16 -3.92 -10.74
N MET A 91 16.21 -4.79 -11.13
CA MET A 91 14.83 -4.74 -10.66
C MET A 91 14.73 -4.95 -9.16
N LEU A 92 15.48 -5.91 -8.62
CA LEU A 92 15.51 -6.16 -7.17
C LEU A 92 16.10 -4.96 -6.43
N ALA A 93 17.22 -4.42 -6.90
CA ALA A 93 17.85 -3.24 -6.29
C ALA A 93 16.93 -2.02 -6.31
N LEU A 94 16.27 -1.73 -7.44
CA LEU A 94 15.33 -0.62 -7.57
C LEU A 94 14.11 -0.78 -6.66
N ASN A 95 13.53 -1.97 -6.60
CA ASN A 95 12.39 -2.23 -5.72
C ASN A 95 12.76 -2.09 -4.25
N VAL A 96 13.91 -2.64 -3.83
CA VAL A 96 14.39 -2.50 -2.44
C VAL A 96 14.68 -1.03 -2.12
N LEU A 97 15.37 -0.31 -3.00
CA LEU A 97 15.70 1.10 -2.78
C LEU A 97 14.44 1.97 -2.75
N SER A 98 13.52 1.77 -3.69
CA SER A 98 12.21 2.45 -3.73
C SER A 98 11.41 2.19 -2.45
N TYR A 99 11.38 0.94 -1.98
CA TYR A 99 10.69 0.58 -0.75
C TYR A 99 11.33 1.24 0.49
N VAL A 100 12.66 1.18 0.61
CA VAL A 100 13.40 1.82 1.73
C VAL A 100 13.18 3.32 1.72
N PHE A 101 13.31 3.97 0.56
CA PHE A 101 13.12 5.41 0.43
C PHE A 101 11.67 5.82 0.76
N SER A 102 10.69 5.12 0.19
CA SER A 102 9.26 5.36 0.50
C SER A 102 8.97 5.20 1.99
N THR A 103 9.48 4.14 2.60
CA THR A 103 9.26 3.87 4.03
C THR A 103 9.94 4.94 4.90
N LEU A 104 11.12 5.43 4.49
CA LEU A 104 11.81 6.51 5.18
C LEU A 104 11.06 7.84 5.04
N MET A 105 10.53 8.14 3.85
CA MET A 105 9.66 9.29 3.63
C MET A 105 8.39 9.20 4.49
N TYR A 106 7.74 8.03 4.55
CA TYR A 106 6.61 7.80 5.46
C TYR A 106 6.99 8.00 6.91
N ALA A 107 8.11 7.42 7.35
CA ALA A 107 8.59 7.56 8.72
C ALA A 107 8.79 9.04 9.09
N SER A 108 9.32 9.85 8.18
CA SER A 108 9.70 11.25 8.43
C SER A 108 8.58 12.13 8.97
N PHE A 109 7.32 11.87 8.59
CA PHE A 109 6.17 12.60 9.13
C PHE A 109 5.32 11.75 10.08
N LEU A 110 5.24 10.44 9.84
CA LEU A 110 4.40 9.55 10.63
C LEU A 110 4.94 9.36 12.05
N VAL A 111 6.26 9.27 12.23
CA VAL A 111 6.86 9.12 13.58
C VAL A 111 6.59 10.36 14.46
N PRO A 112 6.82 11.60 14.00
CA PRO A 112 6.41 12.79 14.75
C PRO A 112 4.92 12.83 15.08
N LEU A 113 4.04 12.48 14.12
CA LEU A 113 2.59 12.47 14.34
C LEU A 113 2.17 11.42 15.38
N ILE A 114 2.75 10.22 15.35
CA ILE A 114 2.46 9.19 16.35
C ILE A 114 2.98 9.63 17.72
N ARG A 115 4.14 10.30 17.81
CA ARG A 115 4.64 10.83 19.09
C ARG A 115 3.73 11.92 19.66
N TYR A 116 3.22 12.80 18.81
CA TYR A 116 2.28 13.83 19.21
C TYR A 116 0.96 13.22 19.71
N THR A 117 0.40 12.25 18.98
CA THR A 117 -0.82 11.56 19.41
C THR A 117 -0.61 10.73 20.67
N ALA A 118 0.46 9.95 20.74
CA ALA A 118 0.69 9.02 21.84
C ALA A 118 1.14 9.73 23.13
N ARG A 119 2.01 10.73 23.04
CA ARG A 119 2.70 11.36 24.18
C ARG A 119 2.48 12.87 24.29
N GLY A 120 1.76 13.50 23.37
CA GLY A 120 1.59 14.95 23.35
C GLY A 120 2.85 15.74 22.98
N ILE A 121 3.91 15.07 22.51
CA ILE A 121 5.17 15.74 22.15
C ILE A 121 4.97 16.51 20.85
N GLU A 122 4.99 17.84 20.92
CA GLU A 122 4.77 18.68 19.75
C GLU A 122 5.89 18.52 18.71
N PRO A 123 5.53 18.29 17.43
CA PRO A 123 6.49 18.25 16.34
C PRO A 123 6.94 19.67 15.98
N SER A 124 8.03 19.79 15.22
CA SER A 124 8.53 21.11 14.83
C SER A 124 7.49 21.93 14.05
N HIS A 125 7.54 23.25 14.20
CA HIS A 125 6.65 24.18 13.49
C HIS A 125 7.01 24.39 12.02
N ARG A 126 8.15 23.85 11.56
CA ARG A 126 8.62 24.04 10.18
C ARG A 126 7.79 23.20 9.21
N SER A 127 7.46 23.78 8.05
CA SER A 127 6.62 23.15 7.01
C SER A 127 7.40 22.30 6.00
N VAL A 128 8.71 22.51 5.86
CA VAL A 128 9.59 21.77 4.94
C VAL A 128 10.74 21.19 5.75
N VAL A 129 10.49 20.06 6.42
CA VAL A 129 11.55 19.33 7.13
C VAL A 129 11.32 17.83 6.98
N LEU A 130 12.34 17.15 6.47
CA LEU A 130 12.44 15.70 6.59
C LEU A 130 13.03 15.40 7.98
N HIS A 131 12.17 15.02 8.92
CA HIS A 131 12.64 14.56 10.21
C HIS A 131 13.26 13.17 10.04
N ILE A 132 14.59 13.12 9.99
CA ILE A 132 15.34 11.86 9.97
C ILE A 132 16.18 11.81 11.24
N GLY A 133 16.16 10.68 11.91
CA GLY A 133 16.88 10.50 13.16
C GLY A 133 16.78 9.06 13.65
N PRO A 134 17.44 8.72 14.76
CA PRO A 134 17.55 7.34 15.23
C PRO A 134 16.19 6.64 15.40
N ARG A 135 15.14 7.38 15.79
CA ARG A 135 13.79 6.84 15.96
C ARG A 135 13.11 6.47 14.63
N HIS A 136 13.38 7.24 13.57
CA HIS A 136 12.90 6.96 12.21
C HIS A 136 13.53 5.68 11.67
N PHE A 137 14.82 5.45 11.94
CA PHE A 137 15.50 4.20 11.60
C PHE A 137 14.98 3.01 12.42
N LYS A 138 14.61 3.20 13.70
CA LYS A 138 13.94 2.16 14.49
C LYS A 138 12.56 1.80 13.92
N PHE A 139 11.78 2.80 13.53
CA PHE A 139 10.49 2.60 12.86
C PHE A 139 10.67 1.86 11.53
N LEU A 140 11.62 2.31 10.70
CA LEU A 140 11.98 1.68 9.43
C LEU A 140 12.42 0.23 9.63
N GLY A 141 13.36 -0.02 10.55
CA GLY A 141 13.85 -1.36 10.86
C GLY A 141 12.74 -2.27 11.39
N ALA A 142 11.86 -1.76 12.26
CA ALA A 142 10.69 -2.52 12.72
C ALA A 142 9.71 -2.83 11.57
N THR A 143 9.48 -1.90 10.66
CA THR A 143 8.62 -2.10 9.49
C THR A 143 9.22 -3.11 8.53
N LEU A 144 10.52 -2.98 8.21
CA LEU A 144 11.24 -3.93 7.36
C LEU A 144 11.30 -5.32 7.97
N LEU A 145 11.57 -5.43 9.27
CA LEU A 145 11.63 -6.72 9.96
C LEU A 145 10.25 -7.38 10.01
N THR A 146 9.18 -6.62 10.27
CA THR A 146 7.82 -7.18 10.28
C THR A 146 7.38 -7.66 8.90
N VAL A 147 7.52 -6.81 7.87
CA VAL A 147 7.18 -7.18 6.48
C VAL A 147 8.07 -8.31 5.99
N GLY A 148 9.39 -8.22 6.23
CA GLY A 148 10.35 -9.26 5.86
C GLY A 148 10.10 -10.59 6.56
N SER A 149 9.73 -10.59 7.84
CA SER A 149 9.40 -11.82 8.58
C SER A 149 8.11 -12.44 8.06
N ILE A 150 7.07 -11.64 7.81
CA ILE A 150 5.82 -12.12 7.21
C ILE A 150 6.10 -12.71 5.83
N PHE A 151 6.93 -12.05 5.03
CA PHE A 151 7.31 -12.53 3.71
C PHE A 151 8.08 -13.86 3.79
N LEU A 152 9.17 -13.91 4.57
CA LEU A 152 10.05 -15.07 4.65
C LEU A 152 9.40 -16.28 5.34
N LEU A 153 8.57 -16.07 6.35
CA LEU A 153 7.97 -17.17 7.12
C LEU A 153 6.67 -17.70 6.51
N LEU A 154 5.97 -16.89 5.71
CA LEU A 154 4.63 -17.23 5.22
C LEU A 154 4.55 -17.22 3.69
N TRP A 155 4.93 -16.12 3.05
CA TRP A 155 4.84 -16.01 1.59
C TRP A 155 5.86 -16.88 0.87
N MET A 156 7.12 -16.86 1.30
CA MET A 156 8.19 -17.59 0.64
C MET A 156 7.96 -19.11 0.64
N PRO A 157 7.58 -19.77 1.77
CA PRO A 157 7.27 -21.20 1.75
C PRO A 157 6.10 -21.52 0.82
N VAL A 158 5.05 -20.69 0.82
CA VAL A 158 3.88 -20.88 -0.04
C VAL A 158 4.26 -20.74 -1.51
N MET A 159 5.03 -19.70 -1.87
CA MET A 159 5.49 -19.50 -3.25
C MET A 159 6.35 -20.67 -3.72
N ILE A 160 7.29 -21.12 -2.88
CA ILE A 160 8.13 -22.28 -3.18
C ILE A 160 7.27 -23.53 -3.36
N SER A 161 6.35 -23.82 -2.43
CA SER A 161 5.45 -24.97 -2.54
C SER A 161 4.58 -24.90 -3.79
N THR A 162 4.01 -23.73 -4.13
CA THR A 162 3.22 -23.58 -5.35
C THR A 162 4.05 -23.78 -6.61
N PHE A 163 5.29 -23.26 -6.63
CA PHE A 163 6.20 -23.44 -7.75
C PHE A 163 6.56 -24.91 -7.96
N PHE A 164 6.89 -25.64 -6.89
CA PHE A 164 7.16 -27.08 -6.96
C PHE A 164 5.93 -27.89 -7.38
N ILE A 165 4.74 -27.55 -6.88
CA ILE A 165 3.51 -28.23 -7.29
C ILE A 165 3.26 -27.99 -8.78
N ASP A 166 3.40 -26.75 -9.25
CA ASP A 166 3.16 -26.41 -10.65
C ASP A 166 4.18 -27.08 -11.58
N SER A 167 5.46 -27.19 -11.19
CA SER A 167 6.47 -27.92 -11.98
C SER A 167 6.14 -29.42 -12.06
N HIS A 168 5.80 -30.06 -10.93
CA HIS A 168 5.47 -31.49 -10.93
C HIS A 168 4.16 -31.81 -11.65
N VAL A 169 3.16 -30.92 -11.57
CA VAL A 169 1.91 -31.07 -12.33
C VAL A 169 2.17 -30.90 -13.83
N ALA A 170 3.00 -29.93 -14.22
CA ALA A 170 3.38 -29.74 -15.61
C ALA A 170 4.12 -30.98 -16.16
N ASP A 171 5.06 -31.52 -15.41
CA ASP A 171 5.79 -32.74 -15.78
C ASP A 171 4.84 -33.94 -15.91
N ALA A 172 3.91 -34.12 -14.96
CA ALA A 172 2.94 -35.21 -14.98
C ALA A 172 1.87 -35.07 -16.09
N MET A 173 1.55 -33.85 -16.51
CA MET A 173 0.70 -33.61 -17.69
C MET A 173 1.43 -33.90 -19.00
N ASN A 174 2.75 -33.72 -19.01
CA ASN A 174 3.59 -33.94 -20.19
C ASN A 174 4.05 -35.40 -20.34
N THR A 175 4.09 -36.18 -19.26
CA THR A 175 4.33 -37.63 -19.33
C THR A 175 3.09 -38.36 -19.87
N LYS A 176 3.26 -38.94 -21.05
CA LYS A 176 2.26 -39.78 -21.71
C LYS A 176 2.62 -41.24 -21.49
N TYR A 177 1.70 -42.02 -20.94
CA TYR A 177 1.86 -43.47 -20.79
C TYR A 177 1.05 -44.18 -21.87
N ALA A 178 1.66 -45.15 -22.52
CA ALA A 178 0.94 -46.11 -23.37
C ALA A 178 0.39 -47.20 -22.44
N VAL A 179 -0.92 -47.24 -22.27
CA VAL A 179 -1.62 -48.30 -21.55
C VAL A 179 -2.21 -49.25 -22.58
N PHE A 180 -2.04 -50.55 -22.36
CA PHE A 180 -2.68 -51.61 -23.15
C PHE A 180 -3.88 -52.12 -22.34
N PRO A 181 -5.12 -51.73 -22.68
CA PRO A 181 -6.32 -52.12 -21.93
C PRO A 181 -6.57 -53.62 -21.99
N ASP A 182 -6.23 -54.27 -23.11
CA ASP A 182 -6.27 -55.72 -23.30
C ASP A 182 -4.84 -56.27 -23.37
N ALA A 183 -4.48 -57.15 -22.43
CA ALA A 183 -3.15 -57.76 -22.37
C ALA A 183 -2.81 -58.62 -23.61
N ASP A 184 -3.83 -59.08 -24.33
CA ASP A 184 -3.71 -59.97 -25.51
C ASP A 184 -3.82 -59.22 -26.85
N SER A 185 -3.96 -57.87 -26.87
CA SER A 185 -4.15 -57.09 -28.10
C SER A 185 -3.10 -55.97 -28.24
N LEU A 186 -2.21 -56.12 -29.24
CA LEU A 186 -1.23 -55.10 -29.65
C LEU A 186 -1.87 -53.88 -30.35
N HIS A 187 -3.18 -53.93 -30.66
CA HIS A 187 -3.87 -52.90 -31.44
C HIS A 187 -4.62 -51.86 -30.60
N SER A 188 -4.78 -52.09 -29.29
CA SER A 188 -5.38 -51.13 -28.36
C SER A 188 -4.29 -50.43 -27.55
N VAL A 189 -3.62 -49.45 -28.16
CA VAL A 189 -2.70 -48.56 -27.44
C VAL A 189 -3.45 -47.29 -27.10
N GLU A 190 -3.77 -47.10 -25.82
CA GLU A 190 -4.36 -45.85 -25.34
C GLU A 190 -3.25 -44.98 -24.73
N ILE A 191 -3.09 -43.77 -25.23
CA ILE A 191 -2.13 -42.80 -24.70
C ILE A 191 -2.84 -42.02 -23.60
N VAL A 192 -2.65 -42.43 -22.36
CA VAL A 192 -3.26 -41.80 -21.18
C VAL A 192 -2.27 -40.80 -20.58
N SER A 193 -2.73 -39.60 -20.24
CA SER A 193 -1.90 -38.62 -19.51
C SER A 193 -1.63 -39.14 -18.10
N GLY A 194 -0.42 -38.97 -17.58
CA GLY A 194 -0.05 -39.40 -16.23
C GLY A 194 -0.83 -38.78 -15.07
N LEU A 195 -1.71 -37.80 -15.35
CA LEU A 195 -2.44 -37.07 -14.33
C LEU A 195 -3.80 -37.72 -14.00
N GLU A 196 -3.83 -38.62 -13.01
CA GLU A 196 -5.07 -39.30 -12.60
C GLU A 196 -6.08 -38.39 -11.87
N SER A 197 -5.67 -37.25 -11.29
CA SER A 197 -6.62 -36.32 -10.61
C SER A 197 -6.20 -34.84 -10.64
N ALA A 198 -6.41 -34.17 -11.78
CA ALA A 198 -6.23 -32.71 -11.91
C ALA A 198 -6.94 -31.90 -10.80
N LEU A 199 -8.12 -32.38 -10.38
CA LEU A 199 -8.95 -31.77 -9.36
C LEU A 199 -8.28 -31.83 -7.97
N GLY A 200 -7.61 -32.93 -7.61
CA GLY A 200 -6.92 -33.08 -6.33
C GLY A 200 -5.80 -32.06 -6.15
N PHE A 201 -4.99 -31.84 -7.19
CA PHE A 201 -3.94 -30.82 -7.20
C PHE A 201 -4.50 -29.40 -7.20
N ALA A 202 -5.59 -29.14 -7.92
CA ALA A 202 -6.27 -27.84 -7.88
C ALA A 202 -6.80 -27.51 -6.48
N LEU A 203 -7.42 -28.49 -5.80
CA LEU A 203 -7.88 -28.34 -4.42
C LEU A 203 -6.71 -28.12 -3.45
N LEU A 204 -5.62 -28.89 -3.55
CA LEU A 204 -4.43 -28.72 -2.72
C LEU A 204 -3.84 -27.30 -2.88
N LYS A 205 -3.73 -26.81 -4.12
CA LYS A 205 -3.30 -25.43 -4.40
C LYS A 205 -4.25 -24.40 -3.80
N GLY A 206 -5.55 -24.62 -3.91
CA GLY A 206 -6.57 -23.78 -3.28
C GLY A 206 -6.40 -23.70 -1.76
N VAL A 207 -6.26 -24.86 -1.11
CA VAL A 207 -6.06 -24.96 0.36
C VAL A 207 -4.77 -24.27 0.78
N LEU A 208 -3.65 -24.49 0.09
CA LEU A 208 -2.37 -23.84 0.39
C LEU A 208 -2.48 -22.31 0.29
N ARG A 209 -3.14 -21.80 -0.76
CA ARG A 209 -3.38 -20.36 -0.93
C ARG A 209 -4.26 -19.80 0.19
N ILE A 210 -5.33 -20.50 0.58
CA ILE A 210 -6.19 -20.07 1.68
C ILE A 210 -5.41 -20.02 2.99
N VAL A 211 -4.65 -21.08 3.33
CA VAL A 211 -3.81 -21.13 4.53
C VAL A 211 -2.78 -20.01 4.52
N ALA A 212 -2.16 -19.74 3.37
CA ALA A 212 -1.23 -18.64 3.19
C ALA A 212 -1.87 -17.28 3.49
N VAL A 213 -3.01 -16.98 2.84
CA VAL A 213 -3.73 -15.72 3.01
C VAL A 213 -4.17 -15.54 4.46
N VAL A 214 -4.78 -16.56 5.07
CA VAL A 214 -5.22 -16.52 6.47
C VAL A 214 -4.03 -16.30 7.41
N SER A 215 -2.90 -16.97 7.17
CA SER A 215 -1.69 -16.81 7.97
C SER A 215 -1.12 -15.40 7.82
N VAL A 216 -1.00 -14.88 6.60
CA VAL A 216 -0.51 -13.53 6.32
C VAL A 216 -1.39 -12.49 7.00
N LEU A 217 -2.72 -12.60 6.89
CA LEU A 217 -3.65 -11.70 7.57
C LEU A 217 -3.48 -11.78 9.09
N TYR A 218 -3.42 -12.98 9.64
CA TYR A 218 -3.25 -13.20 11.08
C TYR A 218 -1.95 -12.55 11.58
N PHE A 219 -0.81 -12.85 10.96
CA PHE A 219 0.49 -12.32 11.39
C PHE A 219 0.63 -10.82 11.11
N SER A 220 0.04 -10.30 10.02
CA SER A 220 -0.01 -8.86 9.75
C SER A 220 -0.73 -8.13 10.87
N LEU A 221 -1.86 -8.66 11.34
CA LEU A 221 -2.58 -8.10 12.49
C LEU A 221 -1.76 -8.22 13.79
N ARG A 222 -1.05 -9.34 13.99
CA ARG A 222 -0.20 -9.56 15.18
C ARG A 222 0.96 -8.58 15.27
N PHE A 223 1.57 -8.25 14.13
CA PHE A 223 2.74 -7.39 14.07
C PHE A 223 2.41 -5.93 13.74
N PHE A 224 1.14 -5.62 13.45
CA PHE A 224 0.68 -4.29 13.04
C PHE A 224 1.14 -3.16 13.96
N ALA A 225 1.11 -3.36 15.28
CA ALA A 225 1.45 -2.32 16.24
C ALA A 225 2.96 -2.15 16.48
N VAL A 226 3.79 -3.11 16.04
CA VAL A 226 5.24 -3.11 16.31
C VAL A 226 5.95 -1.86 15.78
N PRO A 227 5.72 -1.42 14.52
CA PRO A 227 6.32 -0.19 14.02
C PRO A 227 5.93 1.04 14.86
N PHE A 228 4.66 1.16 15.26
CA PHE A 228 4.19 2.29 16.07
C PHE A 228 4.89 2.36 17.42
N PHE A 229 5.08 1.21 18.09
CA PHE A 229 5.85 1.16 19.33
C PHE A 229 7.31 1.57 19.14
N ALA A 230 7.93 1.13 18.04
CA ALA A 230 9.31 1.47 17.73
C ALA A 230 9.50 2.97 17.45
N GLY A 231 8.50 3.64 16.86
CA GLY A 231 8.53 5.07 16.59
C GLY A 231 8.36 5.97 17.83
N VAL A 232 7.64 5.49 18.85
CA VAL A 232 7.31 6.31 20.03
C VAL A 232 8.31 6.19 21.18
N ARG A 233 8.92 5.01 21.38
CA ARG A 233 9.72 4.70 22.58
C ARG A 233 11.07 5.44 22.67
N GLU A 234 11.54 5.59 23.91
CA GLU A 234 12.81 6.28 24.24
C GLU A 234 13.96 5.32 24.58
N LYS A 235 15.17 5.87 24.62
CA LYS A 235 16.42 5.13 24.83
C LYS A 235 16.45 4.69 26.30
N GLY A 236 16.02 3.46 26.60
CA GLY A 236 15.95 2.92 27.97
C GLY A 236 14.85 1.88 28.18
N ASP A 237 13.79 1.92 27.37
CA ASP A 237 12.72 0.91 27.42
C ASP A 237 13.22 -0.45 26.92
N SER A 238 13.17 -1.48 27.77
CA SER A 238 13.47 -2.86 27.37
C SER A 238 12.61 -3.29 26.17
N TYR A 239 13.21 -4.00 25.21
CA TYR A 239 12.63 -4.39 23.91
C TYR A 239 11.47 -5.40 24.08
N HIS A 240 10.33 -4.93 24.56
CA HIS A 240 9.08 -5.69 24.69
C HIS A 240 8.02 -5.28 23.65
N SER A 241 8.40 -4.60 22.56
CA SER A 241 7.47 -4.17 21.49
C SER A 241 6.72 -5.35 20.86
N ILE A 242 7.40 -6.47 20.63
CA ILE A 242 6.80 -7.70 20.13
C ILE A 242 5.81 -8.25 21.18
N LYS A 243 6.25 -8.41 22.44
CA LYS A 243 5.40 -8.90 23.53
C LYS A 243 4.15 -8.05 23.72
N ALA A 244 4.28 -6.72 23.65
CA ALA A 244 3.17 -5.78 23.74
C ALA A 244 2.22 -5.87 22.54
N SER A 245 2.74 -5.97 21.32
CA SER A 245 1.92 -6.17 20.12
C SER A 245 1.14 -7.48 20.18
N TRP A 246 1.78 -8.54 20.68
CA TRP A 246 1.16 -9.84 20.90
C TRP A 246 0.10 -9.82 22.01
N ALA A 247 0.33 -9.03 23.07
CA ALA A 247 -0.65 -8.83 24.14
C ALA A 247 -1.88 -8.06 23.65
N LEU A 248 -1.68 -6.98 22.88
CA LEU A 248 -2.75 -6.19 22.25
C LEU A 248 -3.66 -7.06 21.38
N THR A 249 -3.07 -7.96 20.61
CA THR A 249 -3.76 -8.74 19.57
C THR A 249 -4.24 -10.11 20.06
N ARG A 250 -4.27 -10.37 21.38
CA ARG A 250 -4.67 -11.68 21.92
C ARG A 250 -6.17 -11.96 21.70
N SER A 251 -6.47 -13.16 21.15
CA SER A 251 -7.81 -13.72 20.90
C SER A 251 -8.83 -12.71 20.35
N TRP A 252 -9.98 -12.52 21.00
CA TRP A 252 -11.14 -11.76 20.51
C TRP A 252 -10.81 -10.31 20.11
N ASN A 253 -9.68 -9.76 20.58
CA ASN A 253 -9.21 -8.44 20.17
C ASN A 253 -8.65 -8.42 18.74
N ALA A 254 -8.03 -9.51 18.25
CA ALA A 254 -7.52 -9.57 16.87
C ALA A 254 -8.66 -9.53 15.84
N ALA A 255 -9.74 -10.30 16.07
CA ALA A 255 -10.90 -10.31 15.18
C ALA A 255 -11.59 -8.93 15.14
N LYS A 256 -11.73 -8.27 16.30
CA LYS A 256 -12.27 -6.90 16.38
C LYS A 256 -11.37 -5.90 15.66
N LEU A 257 -10.05 -5.99 15.83
CA LEU A 257 -9.09 -5.13 15.16
C LEU A 257 -9.11 -5.37 13.64
N ALA A 258 -9.22 -6.61 13.18
CA ALA A 258 -9.35 -6.97 11.78
C ALA A 258 -10.61 -6.39 11.14
N CYS A 259 -11.77 -6.65 11.74
CA CYS A 259 -13.05 -6.10 11.30
C CYS A 259 -12.99 -4.57 11.26
N GLY A 260 -12.35 -3.98 12.26
CA GLY A 260 -12.19 -2.56 12.36
C GLY A 260 -11.33 -1.91 11.29
N LEU A 261 -10.16 -2.49 11.02
CA LEU A 261 -9.30 -2.08 9.91
C LEU A 261 -9.99 -2.27 8.56
N LEU A 262 -10.79 -3.34 8.43
CA LEU A 262 -11.56 -3.61 7.22
C LEU A 262 -12.63 -2.54 7.00
N VAL A 263 -13.45 -2.22 8.01
CA VAL A 263 -14.46 -1.16 7.93
C VAL A 263 -13.82 0.20 7.62
N LEU A 264 -12.71 0.52 8.27
CA LEU A 264 -11.95 1.75 8.01
C LEU A 264 -11.41 1.77 6.57
N GLY A 265 -10.85 0.66 6.11
CA GLY A 265 -10.33 0.50 4.75
C GLY A 265 -11.42 0.64 3.70
N ILE A 266 -12.60 0.02 3.92
CA ILE A 266 -13.77 0.18 3.04
C ILE A 266 -14.23 1.63 3.02
N ALA A 267 -14.31 2.30 4.17
CA ALA A 267 -14.72 3.70 4.22
C ALA A 267 -13.75 4.61 3.44
N ILE A 268 -12.44 4.42 3.63
CA ILE A 268 -11.40 5.15 2.88
C ILE A 268 -11.54 4.86 1.38
N LEU A 269 -11.75 3.60 0.98
CA LEU A 269 -11.92 3.20 -0.41
C LEU A 269 -13.16 3.84 -1.03
N ILE A 270 -14.31 3.83 -0.34
CA ILE A 270 -15.54 4.47 -0.81
C ILE A 270 -15.31 5.97 -1.01
N VAL A 271 -14.70 6.66 -0.05
CA VAL A 271 -14.42 8.10 -0.19
C VAL A 271 -13.44 8.37 -1.34
N THR A 272 -12.40 7.56 -1.48
CA THR A 272 -11.42 7.68 -2.57
C THR A 272 -12.08 7.48 -3.92
N TYR A 273 -12.97 6.50 -4.03
CA TYR A 273 -13.72 6.18 -5.24
C TYR A 273 -14.72 7.29 -5.57
N LEU A 274 -15.51 7.75 -4.60
CA LEU A 274 -16.43 8.87 -4.78
C LEU A 274 -15.69 10.14 -5.19
N LEU A 275 -14.57 10.46 -4.56
CA LEU A 275 -13.76 11.62 -4.89
C LEU A 275 -13.23 11.53 -6.33
N ASN A 276 -12.54 10.44 -6.69
CA ASN A 276 -11.84 10.35 -7.97
C ASN A 276 -12.75 10.04 -9.15
N VAL A 277 -13.75 9.16 -8.98
CA VAL A 277 -14.61 8.72 -10.09
C VAL A 277 -15.78 9.67 -10.28
N TYR A 278 -16.39 10.17 -9.20
CA TYR A 278 -17.56 11.03 -9.30
C TYR A 278 -17.20 12.50 -9.16
N VAL A 279 -16.74 12.95 -8.00
CA VAL A 279 -16.57 14.38 -7.70
C VAL A 279 -15.60 15.03 -8.69
N LEU A 280 -14.39 14.47 -8.85
CA LEU A 280 -13.36 15.04 -9.72
C LEU A 280 -13.60 14.80 -11.21
N THR A 281 -14.41 13.83 -11.61
CA THR A 281 -14.74 13.64 -13.03
C THR A 281 -15.92 14.51 -13.43
N LEU A 282 -17.00 14.50 -12.64
CA LEU A 282 -18.19 15.29 -12.89
C LEU A 282 -17.92 16.80 -12.81
N THR A 283 -17.05 17.23 -11.90
CA THR A 283 -16.69 18.66 -11.84
C THR A 283 -15.86 19.07 -13.06
N ALA A 284 -15.02 18.17 -13.58
CA ALA A 284 -14.26 18.43 -14.82
C ALA A 284 -15.18 18.59 -16.02
N THR A 285 -16.13 17.66 -16.18
CA THR A 285 -17.10 17.70 -17.28
C THR A 285 -18.05 18.88 -17.13
N ALA A 286 -18.48 19.23 -15.92
CA ALA A 286 -19.25 20.45 -15.66
C ALA A 286 -18.47 21.72 -16.04
N LEU A 287 -17.18 21.82 -15.66
CA LEU A 287 -16.34 22.95 -16.06
C LEU A 287 -16.16 23.05 -17.57
N GLN A 288 -15.88 21.92 -18.25
CA GLN A 288 -15.73 21.88 -19.70
C GLN A 288 -17.03 22.24 -20.43
N THR A 289 -18.18 21.75 -19.94
CA THR A 289 -19.49 22.06 -20.55
C THR A 289 -19.91 23.50 -20.29
N MET A 290 -19.69 24.04 -19.09
CA MET A 290 -19.92 25.46 -18.79
C MET A 290 -19.04 26.35 -19.67
N TYR A 291 -17.79 25.96 -19.89
CA TYR A 291 -16.87 26.69 -20.76
C TYR A 291 -17.32 26.64 -22.23
N ALA A 292 -17.64 25.45 -22.76
CA ALA A 292 -18.16 25.30 -24.12
C ALA A 292 -19.44 26.11 -24.34
N LEU A 293 -20.30 26.17 -23.32
CA LEU A 293 -21.54 26.96 -23.34
C LEU A 293 -21.27 28.47 -23.27
N ALA A 294 -20.31 28.91 -22.46
CA ALA A 294 -19.90 30.31 -22.39
C ALA A 294 -19.30 30.79 -23.72
N PHE A 295 -18.47 29.99 -24.38
CA PHE A 295 -17.83 30.34 -25.66
C PHE A 295 -18.80 30.31 -26.85
N SER A 296 -19.80 29.43 -26.83
CA SER A 296 -20.84 29.39 -27.86
C SER A 296 -21.91 30.48 -27.70
N SER A 297 -22.28 30.83 -26.47
CA SER A 297 -23.35 31.81 -26.19
C SER A 297 -22.94 33.27 -26.33
N THR A 298 -21.67 33.60 -26.13
CA THR A 298 -21.20 35.00 -26.09
C THR A 298 -20.67 35.52 -27.43
N GLY A 299 -20.65 34.70 -28.49
CA GLY A 299 -20.07 35.09 -29.79
C GLY A 299 -18.56 35.37 -29.74
N VAL A 300 -17.92 35.08 -28.60
CA VAL A 300 -16.51 35.34 -28.28
C VAL A 300 -15.58 34.55 -29.22
N MET A 301 -15.97 33.36 -29.67
CA MET A 301 -15.25 32.63 -30.72
C MET A 301 -15.27 33.35 -32.09
N GLY A 302 -16.33 34.11 -32.38
CA GLY A 302 -16.46 34.90 -33.60
C GLY A 302 -15.71 36.24 -33.55
N THR A 303 -15.46 36.80 -32.36
CA THR A 303 -14.80 38.10 -32.19
C THR A 303 -13.34 38.02 -31.77
N LEU A 304 -12.87 36.91 -31.18
CA LEU A 304 -11.50 36.76 -30.68
C LEU A 304 -10.64 35.75 -31.47
N GLY A 305 -11.19 35.14 -32.53
CA GLY A 305 -10.44 34.26 -33.44
C GLY A 305 -10.08 32.88 -32.87
N GLN A 306 -9.46 32.03 -33.70
CA GLN A 306 -9.03 30.67 -33.36
C GLN A 306 -7.91 30.59 -32.30
N ASP A 307 -7.36 31.72 -31.86
CA ASP A 307 -6.20 31.83 -30.96
C ASP A 307 -6.53 31.62 -29.46
N MET A 308 -7.71 31.10 -29.11
CA MET A 308 -8.14 30.89 -27.71
C MET A 308 -7.96 29.45 -27.20
N ALA A 309 -7.36 28.56 -27.99
CA ALA A 309 -7.13 27.15 -27.58
C ALA A 309 -6.32 27.04 -26.28
N TRP A 310 -5.35 27.95 -26.07
CA TRP A 310 -4.52 27.97 -24.86
C TRP A 310 -5.32 28.18 -23.56
N VAL A 311 -6.52 28.78 -23.62
CA VAL A 311 -7.36 28.99 -22.44
C VAL A 311 -7.95 27.67 -21.96
N LEU A 312 -8.34 26.78 -22.89
CA LEU A 312 -8.78 25.42 -22.57
C LEU A 312 -7.62 24.62 -21.95
N ASP A 313 -6.43 24.70 -22.55
CA ASP A 313 -5.23 24.04 -22.04
C ASP A 313 -4.87 24.56 -20.63
N LEU A 314 -4.98 25.87 -20.39
CA LEU A 314 -4.73 26.47 -19.08
C LEU A 314 -5.76 26.00 -18.04
N ILE A 315 -7.04 25.92 -18.38
CA ILE A 315 -8.09 25.43 -17.48
C ILE A 315 -7.88 23.95 -17.16
N GLU A 316 -7.52 23.14 -18.15
CA GLU A 316 -7.16 21.75 -17.93
C GLU A 316 -5.96 21.63 -16.99
N TRP A 317 -4.94 22.46 -17.19
CA TRP A 317 -3.77 22.49 -16.31
C TRP A 317 -4.14 22.89 -14.87
N ILE A 318 -4.93 23.95 -14.69
CA ILE A 318 -5.45 24.37 -13.37
C ILE A 318 -6.23 23.22 -12.73
N TRP A 319 -7.05 22.52 -13.52
CA TRP A 319 -7.84 21.40 -13.05
C TRP A 319 -6.98 20.21 -12.60
N VAL A 320 -5.91 19.90 -13.34
CA VAL A 320 -4.90 18.90 -12.93
C VAL A 320 -4.26 19.30 -11.60
N VAL A 321 -3.88 20.57 -11.43
CA VAL A 321 -3.32 21.07 -10.17
C VAL A 321 -4.33 20.91 -9.01
N ILE A 322 -5.60 21.27 -9.22
CA ILE A 322 -6.66 21.10 -8.22
C ILE A 322 -6.83 19.61 -7.84
N ARG A 323 -6.84 18.70 -8.82
CA ARG A 323 -6.93 17.25 -8.58
C ARG A 323 -5.76 16.75 -7.74
N VAL A 324 -4.54 17.20 -8.04
CA VAL A 324 -3.33 16.84 -7.28
C VAL A 324 -3.44 17.35 -5.84
N VAL A 325 -3.83 18.62 -5.64
CA VAL A 325 -3.97 19.22 -4.30
C VAL A 325 -5.05 18.52 -3.48
N LEU A 326 -6.20 18.19 -4.06
CA LEU A 326 -7.29 17.49 -3.37
C LEU A 326 -6.89 16.06 -2.98
N ASN A 327 -6.23 15.33 -3.88
CA ASN A 327 -5.72 14.00 -3.56
C ASN A 327 -4.60 14.04 -2.51
N LEU A 328 -3.71 15.05 -2.57
CA LEU A 328 -2.68 15.26 -1.55
C LEU A 328 -3.30 15.58 -0.17
N THR A 329 -4.32 16.42 -0.14
CA THR A 329 -5.09 16.78 1.06
C THR A 329 -5.75 15.55 1.66
N PHE A 330 -6.39 14.72 0.82
CA PHE A 330 -7.02 13.48 1.25
C PHE A 330 -6.00 12.46 1.75
N LEU A 331 -4.85 12.31 1.09
CA LEU A 331 -3.76 11.46 1.57
C LEU A 331 -3.25 11.92 2.94
N CYS A 332 -3.05 13.22 3.14
CA CYS A 332 -2.70 13.77 4.45
C CYS A 332 -3.73 13.39 5.51
N PHE A 333 -5.03 13.48 5.19
CA PHE A 333 -6.11 13.06 6.07
C PHE A 333 -6.02 11.56 6.43
N VAL A 334 -5.80 10.68 5.44
CA VAL A 334 -5.61 9.24 5.65
C VAL A 334 -4.41 8.96 6.55
N PHE A 335 -3.29 9.64 6.35
CA PHE A 335 -2.12 9.52 7.23
C PHE A 335 -2.40 10.01 8.65
N GLY A 336 -3.23 11.04 8.79
CA GLY A 336 -3.77 11.48 10.07
C GLY A 336 -4.50 10.36 10.81
N ILE A 337 -5.38 9.64 10.12
CA ILE A 337 -6.09 8.48 10.68
C ILE A 337 -5.10 7.40 11.13
N ILE A 338 -4.11 7.06 10.29
CA ILE A 338 -3.10 6.04 10.61
C ILE A 338 -2.30 6.45 11.86
N ALA A 339 -1.85 7.71 11.93
CA ALA A 339 -1.11 8.20 13.08
C ALA A 339 -1.95 8.24 14.35
N GLY A 340 -3.22 8.66 14.26
CA GLY A 340 -4.15 8.67 15.38
C GLY A 340 -4.48 7.27 15.89
N LEU A 341 -4.65 6.30 14.99
CA LEU A 341 -4.81 4.88 15.33
C LEU A 341 -3.56 4.34 16.02
N GLY A 342 -2.37 4.60 15.45
CA GLY A 342 -1.09 4.21 16.04
C GLY A 342 -0.91 4.81 17.45
N GLY A 343 -1.21 6.09 17.62
CA GLY A 343 -1.16 6.76 18.92
C GLY A 343 -2.14 6.16 19.94
N SER A 344 -3.38 5.89 19.54
CA SER A 344 -4.37 5.24 20.40
C SER A 344 -3.93 3.84 20.84
N LEU A 345 -3.43 3.02 19.92
CA LEU A 345 -2.91 1.69 20.24
C LEU A 345 -1.75 1.76 21.23
N VAL A 346 -0.86 2.75 21.06
CA VAL A 346 0.25 2.99 21.98
C VAL A 346 -0.27 3.38 23.37
N ARG A 347 -1.24 4.30 23.49
CA ARG A 347 -1.84 4.68 24.78
C ARG A 347 -2.53 3.50 25.46
N GLN A 348 -3.32 2.72 24.71
CA GLN A 348 -4.08 1.58 25.24
C GLN A 348 -3.19 0.39 25.63
N SER A 349 -1.96 0.32 25.10
CA SER A 349 -1.00 -0.72 25.47
C SER A 349 -0.39 -0.54 26.86
N GLY A 350 -0.62 0.60 27.52
CA GLY A 350 -0.02 0.92 28.82
C GLY A 350 1.49 1.22 28.74
N LEU A 351 2.11 1.18 27.56
CA LEU A 351 3.53 1.47 27.34
C LEU A 351 3.91 2.95 27.46
N VAL A 352 2.92 3.82 27.68
CA VAL A 352 3.08 5.27 27.85
C VAL A 352 2.51 5.73 29.20
N GLY A 353 2.21 4.79 30.11
CA GLY A 353 2.01 5.13 31.52
C GLY A 353 3.35 5.40 32.17
N ASP A 354 3.41 6.48 32.95
CA ASP A 354 4.60 7.07 33.61
C ASP A 354 5.61 6.09 34.20
#